data_AF-A0A0E0K5R1-F1
#
_entry.id   AF-A0A0E0K5R1-F1
#
_cell.length_a   1.000
_cell.length_b   1.000
_cell.length_c   1.000
_cell.angle_alpha   90.00
_cell.angle_beta   90.00
_cell.angle_gamma   90.00
#
_symmetry.space_group_name_H-M   'P 1'
#
loop_
_entity.id
_entity.type
_entity.pdbx_description
1 polymer ?
#
loop_
_entity_poly.entity_id
_entity_poly.type
_entity_poly.pdbx_seq_one_letter_code
_entity_poly.pdbx_strand_id
1 'polypeptide(L)'
;MAASVEYKLSPHPWASNAPSSNLDFFPSTGGKRRSGSETDSDDEDNIPPDWRSLYHPRLEVEPAVKDPRDEATSDAWVRRHPALVRLTGKHPFNSEPPLPRLMSHGFITPAPLHYVRNHGAVPKADWSTWTVEVTGLVKRPARLTMEQLVTGFEAVELPVTLVCAGNRRKEQNMVQQTVGFNWGAAGVSTSVWRGARLRDVLRRCGIMPSKGGALNVCFEGAEDLPGGGGSKYGTSITRQWALDPSRDIMLAYMQNGEPLLPDHGFPVRAIIPGCIGGRMVKWVKRIIVTTAESDNYYHYKDNRVLPSHVDAELANADEGLSTHESYTEERSKQSG
;
A
#
# COMPACT_ATOMS: atom_id res chain seq x y z
N MET A 1 32.46 8.68 36.92
CA MET A 1 31.36 7.71 36.88
C MET A 1 30.10 8.48 36.52
N ALA A 2 29.67 8.43 35.26
CA ALA A 2 28.46 9.13 34.81
C ALA A 2 27.29 8.14 34.88
N ALA A 3 26.30 8.46 35.71
CA ALA A 3 25.10 7.66 35.89
C ALA A 3 24.21 7.77 34.64
N SER A 4 23.88 6.63 34.06
CA SER A 4 22.88 6.48 33.00
C SER A 4 21.49 6.75 33.57
N VAL A 5 20.84 7.80 33.08
CA VAL A 5 19.43 8.08 33.37
C VAL A 5 18.57 7.21 32.46
N GLU A 6 18.02 6.12 33.00
CA GLU A 6 16.96 5.35 32.35
C GLU A 6 15.68 6.19 32.27
N TYR A 7 15.32 6.62 31.07
CA TYR A 7 14.01 7.21 30.82
C TYR A 7 12.96 6.10 30.79
N LYS A 8 12.21 5.95 31.90
CA LYS A 8 10.93 5.23 31.89
C LYS A 8 9.92 6.04 31.07
N LEU A 9 9.82 5.72 29.78
CA LEU A 9 8.74 6.18 28.93
C LEU A 9 7.41 5.61 29.44
N SER A 10 6.45 6.47 29.73
CA SER A 10 5.06 6.06 29.98
C SER A 10 4.54 5.32 28.75
N PRO A 11 3.89 4.14 28.89
CA PRO A 11 3.38 3.40 27.75
C PRO A 11 2.35 4.23 26.97
N HIS A 12 2.52 4.29 25.65
CA HIS A 12 1.62 4.98 24.73
C HIS A 12 0.23 4.29 24.78
N PRO A 13 -0.89 5.04 24.71
CA PRO A 13 -2.26 4.48 24.75
C PRO A 13 -2.62 3.53 23.56
N TRP A 14 -1.66 3.14 22.72
CA TRP A 14 -1.86 2.16 21.65
C TRP A 14 -1.68 0.70 22.11
N ALA A 15 -1.01 0.47 23.25
CA ALA A 15 -0.76 -0.88 23.76
C ALA A 15 -2.05 -1.63 24.16
N SER A 16 -3.19 -0.96 24.31
CA SER A 16 -4.45 -1.59 24.75
C SER A 16 -5.23 -2.30 23.64
N ASN A 17 -5.02 -1.93 22.36
CA ASN A 17 -5.86 -2.42 21.25
C ASN A 17 -5.05 -3.14 20.14
N ALA A 18 -3.72 -3.08 20.17
CA ALA A 18 -2.87 -3.97 19.38
C ALA A 18 -2.71 -5.31 20.13
N PRO A 19 -2.53 -6.45 19.43
CA PRO A 19 -2.19 -7.69 20.13
C PRO A 19 -0.95 -7.47 21.00
N SER A 20 -0.93 -8.06 22.20
CA SER A 20 0.24 -8.01 23.08
C SER A 20 1.48 -8.48 22.32
N SER A 21 2.63 -7.87 22.57
CA SER A 21 3.94 -8.30 22.05
C SER A 21 4.30 -9.78 22.35
N ASN A 22 3.49 -10.47 23.17
CA ASN A 22 3.62 -11.88 23.56
C ASN A 22 2.91 -12.88 22.64
N LEU A 23 2.46 -12.50 21.45
CA LEU A 23 2.29 -13.51 20.40
C LEU A 23 3.71 -13.93 20.00
N ASP A 24 4.10 -15.19 20.22
CA ASP A 24 5.37 -15.72 19.73
C ASP A 24 5.37 -15.68 18.19
N PHE A 25 5.77 -14.53 17.64
CA PHE A 25 5.77 -14.21 16.20
C PHE A 25 6.92 -14.90 15.44
N PHE A 26 7.74 -15.67 16.16
CA PHE A 26 8.84 -16.48 15.66
C PHE A 26 8.72 -17.92 16.21
N PRO A 27 7.87 -18.80 15.65
CA PRO A 27 8.09 -20.21 15.84
C PRO A 27 9.41 -20.55 15.13
N SER A 28 10.44 -20.93 15.88
CA SER A 28 11.63 -21.58 15.32
C SER A 28 11.23 -22.99 14.84
N THR A 29 10.37 -23.10 13.84
CA THR A 29 10.07 -24.38 13.21
C THR A 29 11.08 -24.61 12.11
N GLY A 30 12.15 -25.32 12.46
CA GLY A 30 13.03 -25.97 11.51
C GLY A 30 12.19 -26.88 10.61
N GLY A 31 11.81 -26.36 9.44
CA GLY A 31 11.13 -27.13 8.41
C GLY A 31 12.09 -28.17 7.86
N LYS A 32 11.86 -29.45 8.17
CA LYS A 32 12.49 -30.58 7.48
C LYS A 32 12.15 -30.48 5.99
N ARG A 33 13.14 -30.13 5.15
CA ARG A 33 13.05 -30.30 3.70
C ARG A 33 12.81 -31.78 3.39
N ARG A 34 11.82 -32.07 2.54
CA ARG A 34 11.61 -33.41 1.98
C ARG A 34 12.85 -33.80 1.17
N SER A 35 13.49 -34.90 1.55
CA SER A 35 14.54 -35.54 0.76
C SER A 35 13.93 -36.21 -0.47
N GLY A 36 14.07 -35.57 -1.62
CA GLY A 36 13.93 -36.20 -2.93
C GLY A 36 15.32 -36.27 -3.55
N SER A 37 15.83 -37.48 -3.75
CA SER A 37 17.06 -37.76 -4.46
C SER A 37 16.84 -37.62 -5.96
N GLU A 38 17.64 -36.80 -6.64
CA GLU A 38 18.51 -37.18 -7.77
C GLU A 38 19.00 -35.93 -8.52
N THR A 39 20.32 -35.71 -8.40
CA THR A 39 21.25 -35.14 -9.39
C THR A 39 20.80 -33.95 -10.25
N ASP A 40 21.19 -32.74 -9.82
CA ASP A 40 21.96 -31.83 -10.69
C ASP A 40 22.78 -30.90 -9.78
N SER A 41 24.06 -31.24 -9.60
CA SER A 41 25.04 -30.41 -8.91
C SER A 41 25.56 -29.39 -9.91
N ASP A 42 25.27 -28.10 -9.67
CA ASP A 42 26.17 -26.95 -9.93
C ASP A 42 25.48 -25.56 -9.80
N ASP A 43 24.22 -25.47 -9.32
CA ASP A 43 23.52 -24.18 -9.14
C ASP A 43 23.08 -23.83 -7.70
N GLU A 44 23.47 -24.60 -6.67
CA GLU A 44 23.08 -24.30 -5.27
C GLU A 44 23.86 -23.12 -4.63
N ASP A 45 24.98 -22.70 -5.22
CA ASP A 45 25.87 -21.67 -4.64
C ASP A 45 25.47 -20.22 -4.97
N ASN A 46 24.38 -20.02 -5.71
CA ASN A 46 23.90 -18.69 -6.12
C ASN A 46 22.51 -18.34 -5.57
N ILE A 47 22.15 -18.87 -4.41
CA ILE A 47 21.01 -18.32 -3.65
C ILE A 47 21.44 -16.95 -3.13
N PRO A 48 20.81 -15.83 -3.57
CA PRO A 48 21.15 -14.52 -3.07
C PRO A 48 21.04 -14.54 -1.53
N PRO A 49 22.03 -14.01 -0.80
CA PRO A 49 21.96 -13.96 0.66
C PRO A 49 20.63 -13.34 1.10
N ASP A 50 20.02 -13.88 2.16
CA ASP A 50 18.77 -13.35 2.74
C ASP A 50 18.90 -11.84 2.81
N TRP A 51 17.94 -11.09 2.25
CA TRP A 51 17.99 -9.62 2.25
C TRP A 51 18.16 -9.07 3.68
N ARG A 52 17.74 -9.82 4.71
CA ARG A 52 17.98 -9.50 6.13
C ARG A 52 19.46 -9.43 6.50
N SER A 53 20.32 -10.21 5.83
CA SER A 53 21.77 -10.21 6.01
C SER A 53 22.48 -9.14 5.18
N LEU A 54 21.84 -8.66 4.09
CA LEU A 54 22.38 -7.65 3.19
C LEU A 54 22.20 -6.21 3.72
N TYR A 55 21.30 -6.01 4.67
CA TYR A 55 20.94 -4.69 5.15
C TYR A 55 20.76 -4.69 6.66
N HIS A 56 21.55 -3.88 7.37
CA HIS A 56 21.24 -3.48 8.74
C HIS A 56 20.38 -2.21 8.67
N PRO A 57 19.06 -2.30 8.90
CA PRO A 57 18.19 -1.17 8.65
C PRO A 57 18.47 -0.09 9.72
N ARG A 58 18.85 1.12 9.28
CA ARG A 58 18.96 2.29 10.16
C ARG A 58 17.58 2.89 10.37
N LEU A 59 16.76 2.16 11.14
CA LEU A 59 15.37 2.53 11.43
C LEU A 59 15.25 3.58 12.52
N GLU A 60 16.33 3.85 13.25
CA GLU A 60 16.36 4.93 14.23
C GLU A 60 16.00 6.25 13.57
N VAL A 61 14.88 6.80 14.01
CA VAL A 61 14.33 8.06 13.55
C VAL A 61 13.60 8.70 14.73
N GLU A 62 13.62 10.01 14.77
CA GLU A 62 12.89 10.79 15.75
C GLU A 62 11.40 10.38 15.70
N PRO A 63 10.75 10.27 16.86
CA PRO A 63 9.37 9.79 16.90
C PRO A 63 8.42 10.76 16.19
N ALA A 64 7.34 10.22 15.63
CA ALA A 64 6.25 11.04 15.15
C ALA A 64 5.62 11.84 16.30
N VAL A 65 5.34 13.12 16.06
CA VAL A 65 4.80 14.05 17.06
C VAL A 65 3.40 14.51 16.67
N LYS A 66 2.66 15.10 17.62
CA LYS A 66 1.48 15.88 17.26
C LYS A 66 1.96 17.14 16.56
N ASP A 67 1.55 17.33 15.32
CA ASP A 67 1.90 18.50 14.53
C ASP A 67 0.83 19.58 14.74
N PRO A 68 1.18 20.78 15.22
CA PRO A 68 0.21 21.88 15.41
C PRO A 68 -0.58 22.22 14.13
N ARG A 69 -0.02 21.93 12.95
CA ARG A 69 -0.70 22.15 11.66
C ARG A 69 -1.90 21.25 11.46
N ASP A 70 -1.99 20.13 12.17
CA ASP A 70 -3.08 19.16 12.08
C ASP A 70 -4.22 19.40 13.09
N GLU A 71 -4.03 20.25 14.11
CA GLU A 71 -4.99 20.47 15.21
C GLU A 71 -6.40 20.85 14.74
N ALA A 72 -6.49 21.65 13.68
CA ALA A 72 -7.75 22.10 13.08
C ALA A 72 -8.25 21.19 11.95
N THR A 73 -7.75 19.95 11.85
CA THR A 73 -8.10 19.01 10.77
C THR A 73 -8.76 17.75 11.34
N SER A 74 -9.42 16.98 10.47
CA SER A 74 -9.96 15.65 10.81
C SER A 74 -8.87 14.66 11.29
N ASP A 75 -7.61 14.94 10.96
CA ASP A 75 -6.44 14.11 11.29
C ASP A 75 -5.69 14.61 12.54
N ALA A 76 -6.25 15.49 13.37
CA ALA A 76 -5.61 16.03 14.59
C ALA A 76 -5.11 14.96 15.60
N TRP A 77 -5.58 13.72 15.46
CA TRP A 77 -5.21 12.57 16.27
C TRP A 77 -4.00 11.79 15.72
N VAL A 78 -3.61 12.05 14.47
CA VAL A 78 -2.51 11.37 13.79
C VAL A 78 -1.19 12.08 14.13
N ARG A 79 -0.20 11.31 14.57
CA ARG A 79 1.16 11.82 14.80
C ARG A 79 1.97 11.69 13.52
N ARG A 80 2.70 12.74 13.14
CA ARG A 80 3.51 12.80 11.91
C ARG A 80 4.92 13.27 12.21
N HIS A 81 5.87 12.79 11.42
CA HIS A 81 7.26 13.21 11.57
C HIS A 81 7.42 14.67 11.10
N PRO A 82 8.02 15.57 11.90
CA PRO A 82 8.03 17.01 11.61
C PRO A 82 8.86 17.38 10.37
N ALA A 83 9.85 16.55 10.01
CA ALA A 83 10.68 16.76 8.83
C ALA A 83 9.96 16.48 7.49
N LEU A 84 8.77 15.86 7.49
CA LEU A 84 8.03 15.60 6.25
C LEU A 84 7.64 16.93 5.56
N VAL A 85 7.89 17.00 4.25
CA VAL A 85 7.56 18.14 3.41
C VAL A 85 6.11 18.01 2.98
N ARG A 86 5.23 18.91 3.45
CA ARG A 86 3.80 18.93 3.07
C ARG A 86 3.62 19.49 1.66
N LEU A 87 2.85 18.79 0.83
CA LEU A 87 2.68 19.09 -0.60
C LEU A 87 1.31 19.72 -0.94
N THR A 88 0.34 19.59 -0.04
CA THR A 88 -1.06 20.04 -0.22
C THR A 88 -1.53 20.91 0.94
N GLY A 89 -0.62 21.64 1.58
CA GLY A 89 -0.94 22.45 2.76
C GLY A 89 -1.23 21.60 3.99
N LYS A 90 -2.30 21.92 4.73
CA LYS A 90 -2.65 21.23 6.00
C LYS A 90 -3.32 19.88 5.75
N HIS A 91 -4.34 19.82 4.90
CA HIS A 91 -5.19 18.65 4.70
C HIS A 91 -5.82 18.65 3.29
N PRO A 92 -6.00 17.49 2.62
CA PRO A 92 -5.55 16.15 3.00
C PRO A 92 -4.02 16.06 3.10
N PHE A 93 -3.50 15.17 3.94
CA PHE A 93 -2.06 15.07 4.16
C PHE A 93 -1.37 14.35 3.00
N ASN A 94 -0.59 15.09 2.23
CA ASN A 94 0.32 14.55 1.23
C ASN A 94 1.72 15.08 1.53
N SER A 95 2.68 14.18 1.65
CA SER A 95 4.04 14.54 2.01
C SER A 95 5.08 13.58 1.48
N GLU A 96 6.29 14.10 1.35
CA GLU A 96 7.51 13.33 1.05
C GLU A 96 8.60 13.64 2.08
N PRO A 97 9.50 12.69 2.38
CA PRO A 97 10.69 12.98 3.16
C PRO A 97 11.63 13.93 2.40
N PRO A 98 12.44 14.75 3.08
CA PRO A 98 13.53 15.47 2.44
C PRO A 98 14.49 14.47 1.78
N LEU A 99 14.79 14.66 0.48
CA LEU A 99 15.56 13.69 -0.30
C LEU A 99 16.91 13.29 0.34
N PRO A 100 17.74 14.22 0.87
CA PRO A 100 18.99 13.84 1.54
C PRO A 100 18.76 12.91 2.74
N ARG A 101 17.67 13.14 3.47
CA ARG A 101 17.29 12.36 4.65
C ARG A 101 16.74 10.99 4.27
N LEU A 102 15.96 10.90 3.19
CA LEU A 102 15.54 9.61 2.62
C LEU A 102 16.77 8.76 2.26
N MET A 103 17.72 9.36 1.52
CA MET A 103 18.93 8.66 1.07
C MET A 103 19.84 8.23 2.24
N SER A 104 19.91 8.99 3.33
CA SER A 104 20.77 8.64 4.48
C SER A 104 20.31 7.37 5.23
N HIS A 105 19.02 7.01 5.17
CA HIS A 105 18.52 5.77 5.79
C HIS A 105 18.80 4.52 4.96
N GLY A 106 19.22 4.67 3.71
CA GLY A 106 19.58 3.55 2.83
C GLY A 106 18.37 2.75 2.35
N PHE A 107 18.50 1.43 2.35
CA PHE A 107 17.55 0.53 1.67
C PHE A 107 16.15 0.53 2.28
N ILE A 108 16.03 0.58 3.60
CA ILE A 108 14.73 0.59 4.30
C ILE A 108 14.47 1.98 4.88
N THR A 109 13.37 2.59 4.46
CA THR A 109 12.87 3.87 4.98
C THR A 109 12.16 3.63 6.32
N PRO A 110 12.49 4.38 7.40
CA PRO A 110 11.72 4.35 8.63
C PRO A 110 10.25 4.74 8.37
N ALA A 111 9.30 4.01 8.98
CA ALA A 111 7.87 4.21 8.72
C ALA A 111 7.39 5.66 8.97
N PRO A 112 7.87 6.39 9.99
CA PRO A 112 7.53 7.81 10.19
C PRO A 112 7.98 8.76 9.07
N LEU A 113 9.00 8.38 8.28
CA LEU A 113 9.51 9.15 7.14
C LEU A 113 9.02 8.63 5.79
N HIS A 114 8.33 7.50 5.76
CA HIS A 114 7.75 6.97 4.53
C HIS A 114 6.78 8.00 3.95
N TYR A 115 6.88 8.27 2.63
CA TYR A 115 6.01 9.25 1.98
C TYR A 115 4.52 8.91 2.21
N VAL A 116 3.68 9.94 2.32
CA VAL A 116 2.24 9.79 2.54
C VAL A 116 1.49 10.42 1.37
N ARG A 117 0.55 9.66 0.80
CA ARG A 117 -0.46 10.19 -0.11
C ARG A 117 -1.84 9.82 0.45
N ASN A 118 -2.60 10.83 0.87
CA ASN A 118 -4.00 10.68 1.26
C ASN A 118 -4.88 11.53 0.32
N HIS A 119 -5.97 10.94 -0.17
CA HIS A 119 -7.00 11.66 -0.92
C HIS A 119 -8.01 12.38 0.00
N GLY A 120 -8.07 12.00 1.29
CA GLY A 120 -8.96 12.59 2.28
C GLY A 120 -8.49 12.32 3.71
N ALA A 121 -9.45 12.25 4.64
CA ALA A 121 -9.18 12.03 6.06
C ALA A 121 -8.76 10.59 6.36
N VAL A 122 -7.87 10.44 7.34
CA VAL A 122 -7.43 9.14 7.85
C VAL A 122 -8.57 8.53 8.68
N PRO A 123 -9.07 7.34 8.31
CA PRO A 123 -10.06 6.63 9.13
C PRO A 123 -9.51 6.31 10.52
N LYS A 124 -10.30 6.56 11.56
CA LYS A 124 -10.02 6.11 12.93
C LYS A 124 -10.38 4.63 13.05
N ALA A 125 -9.46 3.77 12.65
CA ALA A 125 -9.66 2.33 12.70
C ALA A 125 -9.34 1.73 14.08
N ASP A 126 -10.01 0.64 14.41
CA ASP A 126 -9.77 -0.19 15.59
C ASP A 126 -9.54 -1.63 15.15
N TRP A 127 -8.40 -2.21 15.53
CA TRP A 127 -8.01 -3.58 15.20
C TRP A 127 -9.08 -4.62 15.56
N SER A 128 -9.67 -4.47 16.75
CA SER A 128 -10.59 -5.45 17.33
C SER A 128 -11.93 -5.54 16.60
N THR A 129 -12.35 -4.46 15.95
CA THR A 129 -13.63 -4.35 15.23
C THR A 129 -13.45 -4.30 13.71
N TRP A 130 -12.23 -4.11 13.21
CA TRP A 130 -11.99 -4.03 11.79
C TRP A 130 -12.22 -5.37 11.10
N THR A 131 -12.89 -5.30 9.95
CA THR A 131 -13.15 -6.44 9.10
C THR A 131 -12.90 -6.13 7.63
N VAL A 132 -12.40 -7.12 6.89
CA VAL A 132 -12.25 -7.12 5.44
C VAL A 132 -13.26 -8.07 4.83
N GLU A 133 -14.11 -7.54 3.95
CA GLU A 133 -15.12 -8.32 3.26
C GLU A 133 -14.61 -8.80 1.89
N VAL A 134 -14.79 -10.09 1.61
CA VAL A 134 -14.46 -10.73 0.33
C VAL A 134 -15.75 -11.21 -0.32
N THR A 135 -16.12 -10.62 -1.46
CA THR A 135 -17.40 -10.83 -2.16
C THR A 135 -17.26 -10.92 -3.68
N GLY A 136 -18.39 -10.91 -4.39
CA GLY A 136 -18.46 -11.02 -5.85
C GLY A 136 -18.41 -12.48 -6.31
N LEU A 137 -17.62 -12.75 -7.33
CA LEU A 137 -17.47 -14.07 -7.96
C LEU A 137 -16.59 -15.02 -7.13
N VAL A 138 -17.06 -15.36 -5.94
CA VAL A 138 -16.46 -16.30 -4.98
C VAL A 138 -17.52 -17.30 -4.47
N LYS A 139 -17.13 -18.55 -4.18
CA LYS A 139 -18.07 -19.58 -3.65
C LYS A 139 -18.54 -19.29 -2.23
N ARG A 140 -17.67 -18.70 -1.42
CA ARG A 140 -17.86 -18.50 0.01
C ARG A 140 -17.47 -17.07 0.35
N PRO A 141 -18.38 -16.10 0.13
CA PRO A 141 -18.19 -14.75 0.64
C PRO A 141 -17.88 -14.77 2.14
N ALA A 142 -16.98 -13.91 2.58
CA ALA A 142 -16.52 -13.89 3.97
C ALA A 142 -16.29 -12.47 4.45
N ARG A 143 -16.53 -12.23 5.74
CA ARG A 143 -16.10 -11.03 6.45
C ARG A 143 -15.04 -11.47 7.46
N LEU A 144 -13.77 -11.20 7.14
CA LEU A 144 -12.63 -11.61 7.93
C LEU A 144 -12.29 -10.55 8.96
N THR A 145 -12.19 -10.91 10.23
CA THR A 145 -11.60 -10.04 11.26
C THR A 145 -10.09 -9.93 11.09
N MET A 146 -9.45 -8.94 11.72
CA MET A 146 -7.99 -8.85 11.74
C MET A 146 -7.34 -10.09 12.34
N GLU A 147 -7.92 -10.64 13.41
CA GLU A 147 -7.44 -11.88 14.03
C GLU A 147 -7.51 -13.07 13.07
N GLN A 148 -8.60 -13.22 12.32
CA GLN A 148 -8.72 -14.26 11.29
C GLN A 148 -7.73 -14.04 10.14
N LEU A 149 -7.44 -12.79 9.78
CA LEU A 149 -6.45 -12.47 8.74
C LEU A 149 -5.03 -12.85 9.16
N VAL A 150 -4.67 -12.61 10.42
CA VAL A 150 -3.33 -12.87 10.95
C VAL A 150 -3.12 -14.36 11.26
N THR A 151 -4.11 -15.03 11.84
CA THR A 151 -3.98 -16.42 12.31
C THR A 151 -4.41 -17.45 11.27
N GLY A 152 -5.28 -17.07 10.33
CA GLY A 152 -5.86 -17.98 9.34
C GLY A 152 -5.04 -18.19 8.07
N PHE A 153 -3.93 -17.46 7.90
CA PHE A 153 -3.11 -17.48 6.70
C PHE A 153 -1.62 -17.45 7.05
N GLU A 154 -0.81 -18.13 6.25
CA GLU A 154 0.65 -18.03 6.34
C GLU A 154 1.09 -16.61 5.99
N ALA A 155 1.77 -15.95 6.94
CA ALA A 155 2.27 -14.60 6.76
C ALA A 155 3.50 -14.60 5.84
N VAL A 156 3.55 -13.63 4.94
CA VAL A 156 4.75 -13.31 4.16
C VAL A 156 5.38 -12.04 4.66
N GLU A 157 6.68 -11.91 4.46
CA GLU A 157 7.43 -10.73 4.84
C GLU A 157 8.48 -10.42 3.77
N LEU A 158 8.35 -9.28 3.09
CA LEU A 158 9.28 -8.88 2.04
C LEU A 158 9.47 -7.36 1.95
N PRO A 159 10.66 -6.89 1.54
CA PRO A 159 10.89 -5.49 1.23
C PRO A 159 10.15 -5.11 -0.07
N VAL A 160 9.39 -4.02 -0.03
CA VAL A 160 8.69 -3.46 -1.20
C VAL A 160 8.89 -1.96 -1.25
N THR A 161 9.40 -1.48 -2.39
CA THR A 161 9.44 -0.06 -2.72
C THR A 161 8.08 0.38 -3.24
N LEU A 162 7.50 1.38 -2.57
CA LEU A 162 6.32 2.09 -3.04
C LEU A 162 6.77 3.36 -3.76
N VAL A 163 6.18 3.64 -4.92
CA VAL A 163 6.40 4.87 -5.67
C VAL A 163 5.05 5.49 -6.01
N CYS A 164 4.86 6.78 -5.71
CA CYS A 164 3.69 7.53 -6.15
C CYS A 164 3.76 7.74 -7.67
N ALA A 165 2.64 7.58 -8.38
CA ALA A 165 2.57 7.93 -9.81
C ALA A 165 2.91 9.41 -10.06
N GLY A 166 2.70 10.27 -9.06
CA GLY A 166 3.06 11.69 -9.11
C GLY A 166 4.53 11.98 -8.80
N ASN A 167 5.38 11.01 -8.46
CA ASN A 167 6.79 11.27 -8.15
C ASN A 167 7.46 12.04 -9.31
N ARG A 168 8.26 13.07 -9.00
CA ARG A 168 8.87 14.03 -9.93
C ARG A 168 7.90 14.92 -10.72
N ARG A 169 6.61 14.98 -10.38
CA ARG A 169 5.64 15.85 -11.08
C ARG A 169 6.02 17.32 -11.07
N LYS A 170 6.73 17.82 -10.05
CA LYS A 170 7.18 19.22 -10.04
C LYS A 170 8.00 19.56 -11.28
N GLU A 171 8.82 18.65 -11.77
CA GLU A 171 9.63 18.86 -12.97
C GLU A 171 8.76 19.02 -14.22
N GLN A 172 7.67 18.25 -14.33
CA GLN A 172 6.68 18.43 -15.40
C GLN A 172 5.98 19.79 -15.27
N ASN A 173 5.55 20.16 -14.06
CA ASN A 173 4.87 21.44 -13.80
C ASN A 173 5.75 22.67 -14.08
N MET A 174 7.08 22.54 -14.02
CA MET A 174 8.01 23.61 -14.42
C MET A 174 8.06 23.81 -15.95
N VAL A 175 7.71 22.80 -16.74
CA VAL A 175 7.60 22.91 -18.21
C VAL A 175 6.20 23.41 -18.58
N GLN A 176 5.17 22.74 -18.06
CA GLN A 176 3.77 23.12 -18.26
C GLN A 176 2.94 22.67 -17.05
N GLN A 177 2.19 23.59 -16.47
CA GLN A 177 1.40 23.32 -15.27
C GLN A 177 0.32 22.26 -15.55
N THR A 178 0.40 21.14 -14.83
CA THR A 178 -0.62 20.08 -14.82
C THR A 178 -1.67 20.31 -13.73
N VAL A 179 -2.75 19.53 -13.75
CA VAL A 179 -3.80 19.54 -12.70
C VAL A 179 -3.31 18.99 -11.35
N GLY A 180 -2.18 18.29 -11.32
CA GLY A 180 -1.64 17.66 -10.11
C GLY A 180 -0.73 18.60 -9.32
N PHE A 181 -0.83 18.53 -7.99
CA PHE A 181 0.11 19.22 -7.09
C PHE A 181 1.54 18.67 -7.21
N ASN A 182 2.52 19.51 -6.85
CA ASN A 182 3.94 19.22 -6.97
C ASN A 182 4.39 18.09 -6.03
N TRP A 183 5.11 17.13 -6.59
CA TRP A 183 6.00 16.20 -5.87
C TRP A 183 7.43 16.47 -6.29
N GLY A 184 8.38 16.43 -5.35
CA GLY A 184 9.79 16.32 -5.66
C GLY A 184 10.15 14.90 -6.10
N ALA A 185 11.42 14.52 -5.91
CA ALA A 185 11.93 13.20 -6.27
C ALA A 185 11.81 12.17 -5.13
N ALA A 186 11.13 12.51 -4.04
CA ALA A 186 11.03 11.70 -2.83
C ALA A 186 9.61 11.14 -2.60
N GLY A 187 8.75 11.12 -3.63
CA GLY A 187 7.50 10.36 -3.65
C GLY A 187 7.72 8.85 -3.76
N VAL A 188 8.72 8.33 -3.04
CA VAL A 188 9.18 6.95 -3.04
C VAL A 188 9.68 6.59 -1.64
N SER A 189 9.42 5.36 -1.19
CA SER A 189 9.94 4.82 0.06
C SER A 189 9.91 3.29 0.03
N THR A 190 10.84 2.65 0.72
CA THR A 190 10.92 1.18 0.81
C THR A 190 10.67 0.76 2.25
N SER A 191 9.85 -0.27 2.45
CA SER A 191 9.62 -0.86 3.77
C SER A 191 9.54 -2.37 3.66
N VAL A 192 9.77 -3.04 4.78
CA VAL A 192 9.50 -4.47 4.94
C VAL A 192 8.03 -4.61 5.31
N TRP A 193 7.24 -5.29 4.49
CA TRP A 193 5.81 -5.46 4.71
C TRP A 193 5.53 -6.89 5.12
N ARG A 194 4.69 -7.07 6.15
CA ARG A 194 4.20 -8.39 6.55
C ARG A 194 2.68 -8.48 6.51
N GLY A 195 2.19 -9.56 5.93
CA GLY A 195 0.78 -9.71 5.57
C GLY A 195 0.36 -11.10 5.12
N ALA A 196 -0.95 -11.29 4.97
CA ALA A 196 -1.51 -12.48 4.34
C ALA A 196 -1.47 -12.36 2.82
N ARG A 197 -1.04 -13.40 2.10
CA ARG A 197 -1.05 -13.41 0.63
C ARG A 197 -2.47 -13.28 0.10
N LEU A 198 -2.71 -12.33 -0.81
CA LEU A 198 -4.03 -12.10 -1.40
C LEU A 198 -4.56 -13.36 -2.10
N ARG A 199 -3.69 -14.05 -2.85
CA ARG A 199 -4.05 -15.28 -3.57
C ARG A 199 -4.66 -16.34 -2.64
N ASP A 200 -4.16 -16.44 -1.41
CA ASP A 200 -4.56 -17.49 -0.46
C ASP A 200 -5.88 -17.11 0.22
N VAL A 201 -6.10 -15.83 0.51
CA VAL A 201 -7.41 -15.28 0.89
C VAL A 201 -8.47 -15.56 -0.18
N LEU A 202 -8.19 -15.25 -1.45
CA LEU A 202 -9.11 -15.48 -2.56
C LEU A 202 -9.40 -16.98 -2.77
N ARG A 203 -8.39 -17.85 -2.64
CA ARG A 203 -8.55 -19.31 -2.72
C ARG A 203 -9.39 -19.85 -1.56
N ARG A 204 -9.20 -19.34 -0.34
CA ARG A 204 -10.02 -19.71 0.84
C ARG A 204 -11.50 -19.41 0.61
N CYS A 205 -11.81 -18.24 0.06
CA CYS A 205 -13.17 -17.84 -0.36
C CYS A 205 -13.68 -18.59 -1.60
N GLY A 206 -12.82 -19.33 -2.30
CA GLY A 206 -13.19 -20.11 -3.48
C GLY A 206 -13.49 -19.22 -4.68
N ILE A 207 -12.57 -18.32 -5.04
CA ILE A 207 -12.64 -17.52 -6.27
C ILE A 207 -13.06 -18.36 -7.49
N MET A 208 -14.02 -17.85 -8.27
CA MET A 208 -14.50 -18.50 -9.48
C MET A 208 -13.37 -18.67 -10.53
N PRO A 209 -13.48 -19.67 -11.43
CA PRO A 209 -12.59 -19.76 -12.58
C PRO A 209 -12.79 -18.56 -13.53
N SER A 210 -11.78 -18.25 -14.34
CA SER A 210 -11.86 -17.17 -15.35
C SER A 210 -13.00 -17.38 -16.34
N LYS A 211 -13.25 -18.64 -16.75
CA LYS A 211 -14.41 -19.02 -17.59
C LYS A 211 -15.77 -18.71 -16.92
N GLY A 212 -15.80 -18.57 -15.59
CA GLY A 212 -16.96 -18.13 -14.82
C GLY A 212 -17.02 -16.61 -14.62
N GLY A 213 -16.25 -15.83 -15.37
CA GLY A 213 -16.28 -14.37 -15.36
C GLY A 213 -15.43 -13.70 -14.28
N ALA A 214 -14.74 -14.44 -13.40
CA ALA A 214 -13.80 -13.81 -12.47
C ALA A 214 -12.57 -13.34 -13.26
N LEU A 215 -12.49 -12.05 -13.58
CA LEU A 215 -11.43 -11.47 -14.41
C LEU A 215 -10.66 -10.37 -13.68
N ASN A 216 -11.28 -9.73 -12.70
CA ASN A 216 -10.70 -8.63 -11.94
C ASN A 216 -10.92 -8.81 -10.44
N VAL A 217 -10.05 -8.17 -9.65
CA VAL A 217 -10.14 -8.07 -8.19
C VAL A 217 -10.10 -6.59 -7.84
N CYS A 218 -11.24 -6.07 -7.41
CA CYS A 218 -11.40 -4.69 -6.95
C CYS A 218 -11.14 -4.59 -5.44
N PHE A 219 -10.51 -3.51 -5.03
CA PHE A 219 -10.28 -3.14 -3.64
C PHE A 219 -11.00 -1.83 -3.34
N GLU A 220 -11.58 -1.74 -2.16
CA GLU A 220 -12.22 -0.53 -1.65
C GLU A 220 -11.68 -0.21 -0.25
N GLY A 221 -11.29 1.05 -0.06
CA GLY A 221 -10.86 1.60 1.22
C GLY A 221 -12.05 2.01 2.11
N ALA A 222 -11.75 2.64 3.24
CA ALA A 222 -12.77 3.11 4.17
C ALA A 222 -13.10 4.60 4.03
N GLU A 223 -12.24 5.38 3.37
CA GLU A 223 -12.37 6.84 3.37
C GLU A 223 -13.61 7.31 2.61
N ASP A 224 -14.35 8.27 3.16
CA ASP A 224 -15.33 9.05 2.39
C ASP A 224 -14.61 10.20 1.70
N LEU A 225 -14.56 10.17 0.36
CA LEU A 225 -13.80 11.14 -0.41
C LEU A 225 -14.71 11.98 -1.31
N PRO A 226 -14.38 13.26 -1.55
CA PRO A 226 -15.24 14.15 -2.33
C PRO A 226 -15.39 13.73 -3.80
N GLY A 227 -14.38 13.08 -4.40
CA GLY A 227 -14.43 12.60 -5.78
C GLY A 227 -15.50 11.53 -6.01
N GLY A 228 -16.07 11.51 -7.22
CA GLY A 228 -17.09 10.53 -7.60
C GLY A 228 -18.41 10.65 -6.83
N GLY A 229 -18.74 11.83 -6.32
CA GLY A 229 -19.98 12.06 -5.57
C GLY A 229 -19.97 11.49 -4.15
N GLY A 230 -18.82 11.52 -3.45
CA GLY A 230 -18.71 10.93 -2.12
C GLY A 230 -18.20 9.47 -2.12
N SER A 231 -17.51 9.06 -3.18
CA SER A 231 -17.08 7.66 -3.34
C SER A 231 -15.94 7.28 -2.39
N LYS A 232 -15.86 5.99 -2.04
CA LYS A 232 -14.69 5.41 -1.38
C LYS A 232 -13.48 5.42 -2.31
N TYR A 233 -12.26 5.42 -1.77
CA TYR A 233 -11.10 5.12 -2.62
C TYR A 233 -11.16 3.69 -3.12
N GLY A 234 -11.03 3.46 -4.43
CA GLY A 234 -11.09 2.12 -5.00
C GLY A 234 -10.34 1.99 -6.31
N THR A 235 -9.93 0.76 -6.59
CA THR A 235 -9.22 0.38 -7.83
C THR A 235 -9.24 -1.12 -7.98
N SER A 236 -8.84 -1.64 -9.14
CA SER A 236 -8.66 -3.07 -9.37
C SER A 236 -7.26 -3.46 -9.82
N ILE A 237 -7.01 -4.76 -9.77
CA ILE A 237 -6.00 -5.49 -10.54
C ILE A 237 -6.67 -6.64 -11.29
N THR A 238 -5.98 -7.22 -12.27
CA THR A 238 -6.48 -8.42 -12.95
C THR A 238 -6.42 -9.64 -12.04
N ARG A 239 -7.33 -10.60 -12.26
CA ARG A 239 -7.31 -11.91 -11.59
C ARG A 239 -5.98 -12.61 -11.80
N GLN A 240 -5.39 -12.50 -12.99
CA GLN A 240 -4.10 -13.11 -13.29
C GLN A 240 -3.05 -12.62 -12.31
N TRP A 241 -2.96 -11.30 -12.09
CA TRP A 241 -2.02 -10.74 -11.13
C TRP A 241 -2.34 -11.16 -9.69
N ALA A 242 -3.61 -11.12 -9.30
CA ALA A 242 -4.05 -11.46 -7.95
C ALA A 242 -3.75 -12.91 -7.54
N LEU A 243 -3.66 -13.84 -8.50
CA LEU A 243 -3.42 -15.26 -8.26
C LEU A 243 -2.00 -15.71 -8.63
N ASP A 244 -1.20 -14.84 -9.24
CA ASP A 244 0.16 -15.14 -9.66
C ASP A 244 1.07 -15.32 -8.43
N PRO A 245 1.68 -16.50 -8.24
CA PRO A 245 2.53 -16.74 -7.09
C PRO A 245 3.81 -15.88 -7.08
N SER A 246 4.28 -15.41 -8.23
CA SER A 246 5.52 -14.64 -8.38
C SER A 246 5.38 -13.16 -8.02
N ARG A 247 4.16 -12.67 -7.80
CA ARG A 247 3.89 -11.25 -7.52
C ARG A 247 3.83 -10.89 -6.04
N ASP A 248 3.78 -11.89 -5.16
CA ASP A 248 3.76 -11.69 -3.71
C ASP A 248 2.75 -10.63 -3.19
N ILE A 249 1.60 -10.48 -3.86
CA ILE A 249 0.57 -9.50 -3.46
C ILE A 249 0.01 -9.90 -2.10
N MET A 250 -0.06 -8.94 -1.17
CA MET A 250 -0.48 -9.19 0.20
C MET A 250 -1.48 -8.15 0.73
N LEU A 251 -2.26 -8.60 1.72
CA LEU A 251 -2.94 -7.75 2.68
C LEU A 251 -2.00 -7.56 3.87
N ALA A 252 -1.23 -6.47 3.85
CA ALA A 252 -0.25 -6.15 4.87
C ALA A 252 -0.92 -5.54 6.10
N TYR A 253 -0.48 -5.97 7.29
CA TYR A 253 -0.90 -5.47 8.58
C TYR A 253 0.29 -5.05 9.47
N MET A 254 1.53 -5.24 8.99
CA MET A 254 2.76 -4.69 9.61
C MET A 254 3.67 -4.04 8.57
N GLN A 255 4.43 -3.05 9.04
CA GLN A 255 5.45 -2.30 8.30
C GLN A 255 6.70 -2.17 9.18
N ASN A 256 7.83 -2.67 8.70
CA ASN A 256 9.12 -2.69 9.41
C ASN A 256 9.05 -3.34 10.81
N GLY A 257 8.28 -4.43 10.93
CA GLY A 257 8.14 -5.19 12.19
C GLY A 257 7.08 -4.65 13.16
N GLU A 258 6.53 -3.46 12.90
CA GLU A 258 5.51 -2.83 13.74
C GLU A 258 4.14 -2.82 13.05
N PRO A 259 3.03 -2.73 13.79
CA PRO A 259 1.72 -2.45 13.20
C PRO A 259 1.74 -1.21 12.31
N LEU A 260 0.92 -1.21 11.26
CA LEU A 260 0.83 -0.07 10.34
C LEU A 260 0.57 1.24 11.10
N LEU A 261 1.21 2.33 10.68
CA LEU A 261 0.82 3.67 11.12
C LEU A 261 -0.53 4.06 10.47
N PRO A 262 -1.32 4.96 11.10
CA PRO A 262 -2.60 5.41 10.56
C PRO A 262 -2.54 5.90 9.12
N ASP A 263 -1.59 6.79 8.79
CA ASP A 263 -1.38 7.32 7.43
C ASP A 263 -1.00 6.24 6.41
N HIS A 264 -0.50 5.09 6.88
CA HIS A 264 -0.06 3.96 6.07
C HIS A 264 -1.08 2.82 6.03
N GLY A 265 -2.32 3.05 6.48
CA GLY A 265 -3.42 2.12 6.24
C GLY A 265 -3.76 1.18 7.39
N PHE A 266 -3.41 1.53 8.63
CA PHE A 266 -3.83 0.77 9.81
C PHE A 266 -5.34 0.47 9.79
N PRO A 267 -5.78 -0.80 9.97
CA PRO A 267 -4.98 -1.95 10.39
C PRO A 267 -4.54 -2.86 9.23
N VAL A 268 -5.02 -2.61 8.01
CA VAL A 268 -4.71 -3.44 6.85
C VAL A 268 -4.73 -2.65 5.54
N ARG A 269 -3.73 -2.91 4.69
CA ARG A 269 -3.64 -2.35 3.33
C ARG A 269 -3.29 -3.42 2.30
N ALA A 270 -3.59 -3.15 1.03
CA ALA A 270 -3.01 -3.89 -0.07
C ALA A 270 -1.55 -3.44 -0.32
N ILE A 271 -0.67 -4.38 -0.62
CA ILE A 271 0.69 -4.17 -1.13
C ILE A 271 0.84 -5.00 -2.41
N ILE A 272 1.22 -4.34 -3.50
CA ILE A 272 1.32 -4.92 -4.85
C ILE A 272 2.72 -4.60 -5.40
N PRO A 273 3.73 -5.46 -5.16
CA PRO A 273 5.08 -5.24 -5.64
C PRO A 273 5.14 -4.90 -7.14
N GLY A 274 5.99 -3.93 -7.49
CA GLY A 274 6.17 -3.48 -8.88
C GLY A 274 5.02 -2.66 -9.46
N CYS A 275 4.08 -2.19 -8.63
CA CYS A 275 2.97 -1.35 -9.06
C CYS A 275 3.03 0.05 -8.41
N ILE A 276 2.38 1.03 -9.05
CA ILE A 276 2.26 2.38 -8.49
C ILE A 276 1.48 2.34 -7.17
N GLY A 277 1.81 3.24 -6.24
CA GLY A 277 1.16 3.32 -4.93
C GLY A 277 -0.36 3.51 -5.00
N GLY A 278 -0.88 4.11 -6.08
CA GLY A 278 -2.32 4.28 -6.30
C GLY A 278 -3.11 2.96 -6.40
N ARG A 279 -2.46 1.83 -6.72
CA ARG A 279 -3.13 0.51 -6.70
C ARG A 279 -3.11 -0.15 -5.31
N MET A 280 -2.26 0.33 -4.40
CA MET A 280 -2.05 -0.22 -3.07
C MET A 280 -3.00 0.40 -2.05
N VAL A 281 -4.29 0.09 -2.17
CA VAL A 281 -5.38 0.64 -1.33
C VAL A 281 -5.06 0.49 0.15
N LYS A 282 -5.17 1.59 0.89
CA LYS A 282 -5.06 1.63 2.36
C LYS A 282 -6.43 1.44 3.00
N TRP A 283 -6.45 1.07 4.27
CA TRP A 283 -7.68 0.91 5.06
C TRP A 283 -8.68 0.00 4.32
N VAL A 284 -8.20 -1.16 3.85
CA VAL A 284 -9.00 -2.05 3.00
C VAL A 284 -10.24 -2.53 3.76
N LYS A 285 -11.41 -2.31 3.15
CA LYS A 285 -12.71 -2.76 3.65
C LYS A 285 -13.31 -3.85 2.80
N ARG A 286 -13.15 -3.79 1.48
CA ARG A 286 -13.75 -4.75 0.56
C ARG A 286 -12.76 -5.22 -0.50
N ILE A 287 -12.87 -6.49 -0.83
CA ILE A 287 -12.20 -7.17 -1.94
C ILE A 287 -13.30 -7.84 -2.74
N ILE A 288 -13.48 -7.44 -4.00
CA ILE A 288 -14.63 -7.85 -4.80
C ILE A 288 -14.10 -8.48 -6.09
N VAL A 289 -14.45 -9.74 -6.33
CA VAL A 289 -14.10 -10.41 -7.58
C VAL A 289 -15.17 -10.11 -8.63
N THR A 290 -14.76 -9.54 -9.77
CA THR A 290 -15.67 -8.98 -10.78
C THR A 290 -15.31 -9.44 -12.20
N THR A 291 -16.24 -9.20 -13.13
CA THR A 291 -16.05 -9.38 -14.58
C THR A 291 -15.27 -8.24 -15.23
N ALA A 292 -15.45 -7.01 -14.76
CA ALA A 292 -14.80 -5.81 -15.27
C ALA A 292 -13.84 -5.21 -14.24
N GLU A 293 -12.98 -4.31 -14.70
CA GLU A 293 -12.14 -3.48 -13.81
C GLU A 293 -13.00 -2.61 -12.89
N SER A 294 -12.36 -1.96 -11.92
CA SER A 294 -13.08 -1.11 -10.97
C SER A 294 -13.68 0.09 -11.68
N ASP A 295 -14.97 0.32 -11.46
CA ASP A 295 -15.69 1.50 -11.92
C ASP A 295 -15.52 2.74 -11.02
N ASN A 296 -14.62 2.63 -10.03
CA ASN A 296 -14.40 3.67 -9.06
C ASN A 296 -13.83 4.93 -9.71
N TYR A 297 -14.30 6.09 -9.26
CA TYR A 297 -13.84 7.39 -9.75
C TYR A 297 -12.31 7.52 -9.75
N TYR A 298 -11.62 7.07 -8.69
CA TYR A 298 -10.16 7.15 -8.59
C TYR A 298 -9.41 6.12 -9.46
N HIS A 299 -10.10 5.08 -9.94
CA HIS A 299 -9.54 4.15 -10.91
C HIS A 299 -9.48 4.78 -12.31
N TYR A 300 -10.50 5.55 -12.67
CA TYR A 300 -10.66 6.16 -13.99
C TYR A 300 -10.10 7.58 -14.10
N LYS A 301 -10.41 8.45 -13.14
CA LYS A 301 -10.09 9.89 -13.17
C LYS A 301 -8.77 10.25 -12.47
N ASP A 302 -8.04 9.27 -11.95
CA ASP A 302 -6.71 9.45 -11.33
C ASP A 302 -5.74 8.36 -11.79
N ASN A 303 -4.44 8.58 -11.61
CA ASN A 303 -3.36 7.62 -11.90
C ASN A 303 -3.34 7.08 -13.34
N ARG A 304 -3.65 7.93 -14.31
CA ARG A 304 -3.45 7.68 -15.74
C ARG A 304 -2.41 8.64 -16.30
N VAL A 305 -1.56 8.13 -17.18
CA VAL A 305 -0.79 8.97 -18.10
C VAL A 305 -1.70 9.11 -19.31
N LEU A 306 -1.98 10.33 -19.78
CA LEU A 306 -2.73 10.58 -21.01
C LEU A 306 -1.74 10.85 -22.16
N PRO A 307 -2.16 10.73 -23.44
CA PRO A 307 -1.31 11.16 -24.55
C PRO A 307 -0.88 12.62 -24.38
N SER A 308 0.34 12.97 -24.80
CA SER A 308 0.93 14.28 -24.51
C SER A 308 0.21 15.48 -25.14
N HIS A 309 -0.66 15.25 -26.12
CA HIS A 309 -1.47 16.28 -26.75
C HIS A 309 -2.81 16.53 -26.03
N VAL A 310 -3.16 15.69 -25.06
CA VAL A 310 -4.39 15.84 -24.26
C VAL A 310 -4.10 16.75 -23.08
N ASP A 311 -4.70 17.94 -23.10
CA ASP A 311 -4.66 18.87 -21.98
C ASP A 311 -5.81 18.67 -20.98
N ALA A 312 -5.86 19.51 -19.95
CA ALA A 312 -6.87 19.41 -18.91
C ALA A 312 -8.29 19.68 -19.41
N GLU A 313 -8.45 20.57 -20.40
CA GLU A 313 -9.76 20.90 -20.95
C GLU A 313 -10.30 19.71 -21.76
N LEU A 314 -9.46 19.14 -22.64
CA LEU A 314 -9.82 17.98 -23.43
C LEU A 314 -10.08 16.74 -22.56
N ALA A 315 -9.26 16.50 -21.53
CA ALA A 315 -9.46 15.40 -20.59
C ALA A 315 -10.77 15.51 -19.78
N ASN A 316 -11.24 16.73 -19.54
CA ASN A 316 -12.50 16.98 -18.83
C ASN A 316 -13.72 16.93 -19.76
N ALA A 317 -13.55 17.32 -21.03
CA ALA A 317 -14.62 17.33 -22.02
C ALA A 317 -14.95 15.94 -22.58
N ASP A 318 -13.95 15.06 -22.68
CA ASP A 318 -14.13 13.70 -23.18
C ASP A 318 -14.07 12.68 -22.03
N GLU A 319 -15.25 12.26 -21.56
CA GLU A 319 -15.34 11.21 -20.54
C GLU A 319 -14.69 9.89 -21.01
N GLY A 320 -14.64 9.64 -22.32
CA GLY A 320 -14.06 8.47 -22.95
C GLY A 320 -12.54 8.41 -22.90
N LEU A 321 -11.82 9.54 -22.86
CA LEU A 321 -10.34 9.54 -22.70
C LEU A 321 -9.89 8.96 -21.35
N SER A 322 -10.81 8.95 -20.37
CA SER A 322 -10.60 8.32 -19.08
C SER A 322 -11.07 6.86 -19.01
N THR A 323 -11.73 6.32 -20.04
CA THR A 323 -12.15 4.90 -20.12
C THR A 323 -11.17 4.08 -20.97
N HIS A 324 -11.18 2.75 -20.82
CA HIS A 324 -10.18 1.86 -21.45
C HIS A 324 -10.37 1.69 -22.98
N GLU A 325 -11.56 1.99 -23.51
CA GLU A 325 -11.92 1.74 -24.93
C GLU A 325 -11.27 2.74 -25.91
N SER A 326 -11.20 4.03 -25.55
CA SER A 326 -10.57 5.07 -26.37
C SER A 326 -9.05 4.88 -26.52
N TYR A 327 -8.41 4.41 -25.43
CA TYR A 327 -6.96 4.20 -25.33
C TYR A 327 -6.45 3.11 -26.28
N THR A 328 -7.28 2.11 -26.57
CA THR A 328 -6.99 1.05 -27.54
C THR A 328 -7.24 1.47 -28.98
N GLU A 329 -8.27 2.29 -29.23
CA GLU A 329 -8.57 2.79 -30.58
C GLU A 329 -7.51 3.79 -31.08
N GLU A 330 -7.01 4.70 -30.24
CA GLU A 330 -5.97 5.65 -30.66
C GLU A 330 -4.65 4.98 -31.00
N ARG A 331 -4.26 3.92 -30.26
CA ARG A 331 -3.08 3.12 -30.60
C ARG A 331 -3.21 2.46 -31.96
N SER A 332 -4.40 1.97 -32.30
CA SER A 332 -4.64 1.35 -33.61
C SER A 332 -4.59 2.35 -34.78
N LYS A 333 -4.94 3.62 -34.53
CA LYS A 333 -4.89 4.70 -35.52
C LYS A 333 -3.48 5.31 -35.71
N GLN A 334 -2.60 5.21 -34.71
CA GLN A 334 -1.21 5.70 -34.81
C GLN A 334 -0.22 4.65 -35.36
N SER A 335 -0.63 3.38 -35.47
CA SER A 335 0.16 2.30 -36.06
C SER A 335 -0.29 1.88 -37.46
N GLY A 336 -1.10 2.71 -38.13
CA GLY A 336 -1.63 2.49 -39.48
C GLY A 336 -0.92 3.32 -40.54
#